data_AF-A0A402BJK2-F1
#
_entry.id   AF-A0A402BJK2-F1
#
_cell.length_a   1.000
_cell.length_b   1.000
_cell.length_c   1.000
_cell.angle_alpha   90.00
_cell.angle_beta   90.00
_cell.angle_gamma   90.00
#
_symmetry.space_group_name_H-M   'P 1'
#
loop_
_entity.id
_entity.type
_entity.pdbx_description
1 polymer ?
#
loop_
_entity_poly.entity_id
_entity_poly.type
_entity_poly.pdbx_seq_one_letter_code
_entity_poly.pdbx_strand_id
1 'polypeptide(L)'
;MQNESFYDVAIWRYWPSSDLPYVAFLNADVVSSALVAALHVMAANKLKHVARVAVKCPDRSYQRWEHGLTLYQQREEIPAYD
;
A
#
# COMPACT_ATOMS: atom_id res chain seq x y z
N MET A 1 26.20 -11.29 -7.21
CA MET A 1 24.91 -10.89 -7.78
C MET A 1 24.03 -10.48 -6.62
N GLN A 2 23.78 -9.17 -6.46
CA GLN A 2 22.76 -8.71 -5.52
C GLN A 2 21.43 -9.21 -6.09
N ASN A 3 20.79 -10.16 -5.40
CA ASN A 3 19.41 -10.51 -5.69
C ASN A 3 18.57 -9.30 -5.31
N GLU A 4 18.33 -8.41 -6.27
CA GLU A 4 17.51 -7.24 -6.00
C GLU A 4 16.11 -7.72 -5.60
N SER A 5 15.82 -7.51 -4.32
CA SER A 5 14.63 -8.04 -3.66
C SER A 5 13.60 -6.94 -3.64
N PHE A 6 12.63 -7.01 -4.55
CA PHE A 6 11.62 -5.96 -4.72
C PHE A 6 10.22 -6.44 -4.36
N TYR A 7 9.41 -5.51 -3.85
CA TYR A 7 7.97 -5.60 -3.83
C TYR A 7 7.43 -4.97 -5.11
N ASP A 8 6.56 -5.69 -5.83
CA ASP A 8 5.81 -5.18 -6.97
C ASP A 8 4.36 -4.98 -6.53
N VAL A 9 3.92 -3.73 -6.50
CA VAL A 9 2.68 -3.28 -5.88
C VAL A 9 1.74 -2.74 -6.97
N ALA A 10 0.48 -3.18 -6.95
CA ALA A 10 -0.60 -2.64 -7.75
C ALA A 10 -1.81 -2.29 -6.87
N ILE A 11 -2.36 -1.08 -7.05
CA ILE A 11 -3.42 -0.51 -6.21
C ILE A 11 -4.53 0.07 -7.09
N TRP A 12 -5.77 -0.32 -6.80
CA TRP A 12 -6.96 0.21 -7.46
C TRP A 12 -7.73 1.10 -6.49
N ARG A 13 -7.94 2.36 -6.90
CA ARG A 13 -8.74 3.31 -6.11
C ARG A 13 -10.21 2.90 -6.04
N TYR A 14 -10.73 2.33 -7.12
CA TYR A 14 -12.11 1.87 -7.25
C TYR A 14 -12.14 0.49 -7.92
N TRP A 15 -13.12 -0.35 -7.57
CA TRP A 15 -13.33 -1.63 -8.22
C TRP A 15 -14.84 -1.95 -8.31
N PRO A 16 -15.34 -2.45 -9.45
CA PRO A 16 -14.64 -2.58 -10.74
C PRO A 16 -14.29 -1.21 -11.33
N SER A 17 -13.16 -1.09 -12.02
CA SER A 17 -12.77 0.14 -12.71
C SER A 17 -12.14 -0.18 -14.06
N SER A 18 -12.39 0.69 -15.05
CA SER A 18 -11.67 0.72 -16.33
C SER A 18 -10.30 1.42 -16.23
N ASP A 19 -10.06 2.14 -15.12
CA ASP A 19 -8.82 2.89 -14.92
C ASP A 19 -7.66 1.96 -14.58
N LEU A 20 -6.46 2.37 -15.01
CA LEU A 20 -5.22 1.66 -14.69
C LEU A 20 -4.91 1.78 -13.18
N PRO A 21 -4.38 0.70 -12.56
CA PRO A 21 -3.94 0.77 -11.17
C PRO A 21 -2.72 1.67 -11.01
N TYR A 22 -2.53 2.17 -9.79
CA TYR A 22 -1.25 2.73 -9.36
C TYR A 22 -0.27 1.59 -9.14
N VAL A 23 0.86 1.61 -9.85
CA VAL A 23 1.88 0.55 -9.76
C VAL A 23 3.21 1.11 -9.29
N ALA A 24 3.96 0.34 -8.52
CA ALA A 24 5.31 0.70 -8.09
C ALA A 24 6.16 -0.52 -7.74
N PHE A 25 7.47 -0.40 -7.97
CA PHE A 25 8.48 -1.32 -7.44
C PHE A 25 9.19 -0.67 -6.26
N LEU A 26 9.24 -1.36 -5.13
CA LEU A 26 9.86 -0.88 -3.90
C LEU A 26 10.95 -1.85 -3.45
N ASN A 27 12.15 -1.34 -3.18
CA ASN A 27 13.25 -2.15 -2.67
C ASN A 27 12.92 -2.65 -1.25
N ALA A 28 13.14 -3.94 -0.99
CA ALA A 28 12.97 -4.55 0.32
C ALA A 28 13.87 -3.93 1.40
N ASP A 29 14.96 -3.24 1.02
CA ASP A 29 15.78 -2.47 1.95
C ASP A 29 15.04 -1.25 2.53
N VAL A 30 14.00 -0.75 1.83
CA VAL A 30 13.24 0.45 2.22
C VAL A 30 11.93 0.09 2.93
N VAL A 31 11.32 -1.03 2.57
CA VAL A 31 10.00 -1.46 3.08
C VAL A 31 10.07 -2.84 3.71
N SER A 32 9.62 -2.94 4.96
CA SER A 32 9.74 -4.15 5.77
C SER A 32 8.67 -5.21 5.51
N SER A 33 7.60 -4.88 4.79
CA SER A 33 6.49 -5.82 4.50
C SER A 33 5.64 -5.39 3.31
N ALA A 34 4.84 -6.32 2.79
CA ALA A 34 3.87 -6.05 1.71
C ALA A 34 2.85 -4.96 2.08
N LEU A 35 2.40 -4.93 3.34
CA LEU A 35 1.49 -3.89 3.81
C LEU A 35 2.17 -2.52 3.78
N VAL A 36 3.39 -2.40 4.31
CA VAL A 36 4.15 -1.14 4.29
C VAL A 36 4.41 -0.70 2.85
N ALA A 37 4.74 -1.62 1.95
CA ALA A 37 4.90 -1.34 0.53
C ALA A 37 3.61 -0.75 -0.08
N ALA A 38 2.44 -1.34 0.18
CA ALA A 38 1.16 -0.81 -0.26
C ALA A 38 0.85 0.58 0.33
N LEU A 39 1.06 0.77 1.63
CA LEU A 39 0.84 2.05 2.30
C LEU A 39 1.79 3.14 1.76
N HIS A 40 3.02 2.79 1.39
CA HIS A 40 3.97 3.70 0.77
C HIS A 40 3.47 4.20 -0.58
N VAL A 41 2.93 3.30 -1.43
CA VAL A 41 2.32 3.70 -2.71
C VAL A 41 1.05 4.53 -2.51
N MET A 42 0.23 4.20 -1.49
CA MET A 42 -0.94 5.03 -1.13
C MET A 42 -0.51 6.45 -0.72
N ALA A 43 0.51 6.56 0.14
CA ALA A 43 1.02 7.85 0.61
C ALA A 43 1.60 8.69 -0.52
N ALA A 44 2.42 8.09 -1.39
CA ALA A 44 3.01 8.77 -2.55
C ALA A 44 1.95 9.34 -3.51
N ASN A 45 0.81 8.66 -3.66
CA ASN A 45 -0.30 9.07 -4.50
C ASN A 45 -1.41 9.81 -3.75
N LYS A 46 -1.21 10.16 -2.48
CA LYS A 46 -2.18 10.86 -1.61
C LYS A 46 -3.54 10.16 -1.53
N LEU A 47 -3.52 8.82 -1.54
CA LEU A 47 -4.71 7.98 -1.47
C LEU A 47 -5.04 7.63 -0.01
N LYS A 48 -6.21 8.06 0.47
CA LYS A 48 -6.71 7.70 1.81
C LYS A 48 -7.40 6.34 1.84
N HIS A 49 -8.02 5.96 0.73
CA HIS A 49 -8.77 4.73 0.58
C HIS A 49 -8.51 4.14 -0.80
N VAL A 50 -8.42 2.82 -0.87
CA VAL A 50 -8.26 2.04 -2.09
C VAL A 50 -9.15 0.82 -2.02
N ALA A 51 -9.80 0.47 -3.13
CA ALA A 51 -10.75 -0.63 -3.20
C ALA A 51 -10.06 -2.00 -3.25
N ARG A 52 -8.90 -2.10 -3.91
CA ARG A 52 -8.12 -3.34 -4.00
C ARG A 52 -6.62 -3.07 -4.00
N VAL A 53 -5.88 -4.03 -3.46
CA VAL A 53 -4.42 -4.03 -3.45
C VAL A 53 -3.91 -5.42 -3.79
N ALA A 54 -2.87 -5.50 -4.62
CA ALA A 54 -2.11 -6.72 -4.86
C ALA A 54 -0.62 -6.40 -4.75
N VAL A 55 0.12 -7.25 -4.04
CA VAL A 55 1.57 -7.13 -3.85
C VAL A 55 2.22 -8.47 -4.13
N LYS A 56 3.24 -8.48 -4.99
CA LYS A 56 4.17 -9.60 -5.14
C LYS A 56 5.39 -9.31 -4.27
N CYS A 57 5.68 -10.22 -3.36
CA CYS A 57 6.78 -10.12 -2.40
C CYS A 57 8.11 -10.61 -3.03
N PRO A 58 9.27 -10.26 -2.43
CA PRO A 58 10.57 -10.71 -2.90
C PRO A 58 10.76 -12.24 -2.90
N ASP A 59 10.11 -12.93 -1.96
CA ASP A 59 10.06 -14.39 -1.86
C ASP A 59 9.16 -15.05 -2.92
N ARG A 60 8.61 -14.25 -3.85
CA ARG A 60 7.66 -14.62 -4.90
C ARG A 60 6.27 -14.99 -4.39
N SER A 61 5.98 -14.80 -3.10
CA SER A 61 4.61 -14.89 -2.59
C SER A 61 3.76 -13.71 -3.05
N TYR A 62 2.43 -13.86 -2.95
CA TYR A 62 1.48 -12.81 -3.29
C TYR A 62 0.58 -12.52 -2.10
N GLN A 63 0.42 -11.23 -1.77
CA GLN A 63 -0.55 -10.75 -0.79
C GLN A 63 -1.58 -9.85 -1.46
N ARG A 64 -2.84 -9.97 -1.06
CA ARG A 64 -3.96 -9.25 -1.65
C ARG A 64 -4.93 -8.76 -0.58
N TRP A 65 -5.44 -7.56 -0.78
CA TRP A 65 -6.53 -7.01 0.02
C TRP A 65 -7.71 -6.70 -0.91
N GLU A 66 -8.70 -7.60 -0.91
CA GLU A 66 -9.87 -7.50 -1.79
C GLU A 66 -10.96 -6.55 -1.25
N HIS A 67 -10.93 -6.30 0.07
CA HIS A 67 -11.81 -5.35 0.76
C HIS A 67 -11.17 -3.96 0.90
N GLY A 68 -10.03 -3.73 0.23
CA GLY A 68 -9.34 -2.46 0.24
C GLY A 68 -8.50 -2.17 1.49
N LEU A 69 -7.88 -1.00 1.49
CA LEU A 69 -7.15 -0.45 2.63
C LEU A 69 -7.65 0.99 2.87
N THR A 70 -7.82 1.34 4.14
CA THR A 70 -8.20 2.69 4.57
C THR A 70 -7.20 3.18 5.60
N LEU A 71 -6.61 4.35 5.35
CA LEU A 71 -5.78 5.04 6.32
C LEU A 71 -6.69 5.80 7.30
N TYR A 72 -6.77 5.30 8.53
CA TYR A 72 -7.41 6.05 9.62
C TYR A 72 -6.38 7.01 10.21
N GLN A 73 -6.73 8.29 10.23
CA GLN A 73 -5.97 9.27 11.00
C GLN A 73 -6.49 9.18 12.44
N GLN A 74 -5.67 8.67 13.36
CA GLN A 74 -5.99 8.77 14.79
C GLN A 74 -5.99 10.27 15.13
N ARG A 75 -7.17 10.84 15.36
CA ARG A 75 -7.25 12.16 15.99
C ARG A 75 -6.69 11.97 17.40
N GLU A 76 -5.58 12.62 17.71
CA GLU A 76 -5.27 12.91 19.11
C GLU A 76 -6.42 13.78 19.63
N GLU A 77 -7.24 13.21 20.52
CA GLU A 77 -8.14 14.00 21.34
C GLU A 77 -7.24 14.90 22.19
N ILE A 78 -7.19 16.19 21.84
CA ILE A 78 -6.61 17.19 22.73
C ILE A 78 -7.60 17.29 23.89
N PRO A 79 -7.25 16.85 25.12
CA PRO A 79 -8.13 17.08 26.25
C PRO A 79 -8.27 18.60 26.40
N ALA A 80 -9.50 19.10 26.28
CA ALA A 80 -9.82 20.44 26.71
C ALA A 80 -9.61 20.48 28.23
N TYR A 81 -8.51 21.11 28.67
CA TYR A 81 -8.39 21.54 30.05
C TYR A 81 -9.19 22.84 30.18
N ASP A 82 -10.34 22.76 30.87
CA ASP A 82 -11.03 23.92 31.44
C ASP A 82 -10.29 24.43 32.70
#